data_AF-A0AA37ALX3-F1
#
_entry.id   AF-A0AA37ALX3-F1
#
_cell.length_a   1.000
_cell.length_b   1.000
_cell.length_c   1.000
_cell.angle_alpha   90.00
_cell.angle_beta   90.00
_cell.angle_gamma   90.00
#
_symmetry.space_group_name_H-M   'P 1'
#
loop_
_entity.id
_entity.type
_entity.pdbx_description
1 polymer ?
#
loop_
_entity_poly.entity_id
_entity_poly.type
_entity_poly.pdbx_seq_one_letter_code
_entity_poly.pdbx_strand_id
1 'polypeptide(L)' 'MTYKSVKHGLPRSFTRVWVMTDTGRETTGYVKSDGEWHINCPRIRATGAKVLRWKES' A
#
# COMPACT_ATOMS: atom_id res chain seq x y z
N MET A 1 -2.60 -15.09 5.00
CA MET A 1 -1.89 -13.82 5.31
C MET A 1 -2.91 -12.80 5.82
N THR A 2 -2.54 -12.00 6.81
CA THR A 2 -3.44 -11.04 7.48
C THR A 2 -3.03 -9.61 7.14
N TYR A 3 -4.01 -8.73 6.95
CA TYR A 3 -3.75 -7.30 6.78
C TYR A 3 -3.08 -6.69 8.02
N LYS A 4 -1.97 -6.00 7.80
CA LYS A 4 -1.23 -5.21 8.78
C LYS A 4 -1.53 -3.73 8.58
N SER A 5 -1.82 -3.00 9.65
CA SER A 5 -2.01 -1.55 9.61
C SER A 5 -0.67 -0.86 9.32
N VAL A 6 -0.69 0.19 8.49
CA VAL A 6 0.52 1.03 8.28
C VAL A 6 1.03 1.66 9.58
N LYS A 7 0.18 1.77 10.61
CA LYS A 7 0.57 2.23 11.95
C LYS A 7 1.38 1.20 12.74
N HIS A 8 1.27 -0.09 12.42
CA HIS A 8 2.03 -1.16 13.09
C HIS A 8 3.36 -1.42 12.41
N GLY A 9 3.47 -1.11 11.13
CA GLY A 9 4.71 -1.28 10.37
C GLY A 9 4.50 -1.25 8.87
N LEU A 10 5.61 -1.12 8.15
CA LEU A 10 5.67 -1.12 6.70
C LEU A 10 6.31 -2.43 6.20
N PRO A 11 6.01 -2.87 4.98
CA PRO A 11 6.76 -3.97 4.37
C PRO A 11 8.21 -3.55 4.10
N ARG A 12 9.04 -4.50 3.69
CA ARG A 12 10.36 -4.16 3.15
C ARG A 12 10.21 -3.26 1.92
N SER A 13 11.10 -2.27 1.78
CA SER A 13 11.09 -1.37 0.62
C SER A 13 11.17 -2.13 -0.69
N PHE A 14 10.43 -1.66 -1.69
CA PHE A 14 10.30 -2.23 -3.03
C PHE A 14 9.72 -3.65 -3.07
N THR A 15 9.24 -4.21 -1.95
CA THR A 15 8.46 -5.45 -1.95
C THR A 15 7.03 -5.17 -2.36
N ARG A 16 6.56 -5.85 -3.40
CA ARG A 16 5.16 -5.76 -3.85
C ARG A 16 4.25 -6.45 -2.85
N VAL A 17 3.26 -5.73 -2.35
CA VAL A 17 2.24 -6.20 -1.42
C VAL A 17 0.85 -5.81 -1.91
N TRP A 18 -0.17 -6.47 -1.41
CA TRP A 18 -1.54 -6.00 -1.53
C TRP A 18 -1.77 -4.87 -0.54
N VAL A 19 -2.47 -3.83 -0.96
CA VAL A 19 -2.77 -2.64 -0.18
C VAL A 19 -4.28 -2.37 -0.18
N MET A 20 -4.80 -1.99 0.99
CA MET A 20 -6.16 -1.47 1.16
C MET A 20 -6.08 0.04 1.36
N THR A 21 -6.78 0.79 0.52
CA THR A 21 -6.80 2.26 0.56
C THR A 21 -7.95 2.81 1.40
N ASP A 22 -7.86 4.09 1.76
CA ASP A 22 -8.93 4.87 2.38
C ASP A 22 -10.19 5.01 1.51
N THR A 23 -10.04 4.89 0.19
CA THR A 23 -11.17 4.81 -0.75
C THR A 23 -11.86 3.45 -0.79
N GLY A 24 -11.46 2.50 0.06
CA GLY A 24 -12.01 1.14 0.10
C GLY A 24 -11.57 0.23 -1.06
N ARG A 25 -10.65 0.70 -1.91
CA ARG A 25 -10.11 -0.09 -3.02
C ARG A 25 -8.90 -0.90 -2.58
N GLU A 26 -8.88 -2.16 -3.01
CA GLU A 26 -7.74 -3.07 -2.88
C GLU A 26 -6.94 -3.08 -4.19
N THR A 27 -5.62 -2.95 -4.10
CA THR A 27 -4.72 -3.02 -5.26
C THR A 27 -3.33 -3.47 -4.81
N THR A 28 -2.34 -3.47 -5.71
CA THR A 28 -0.95 -3.71 -5.32
C THR A 28 -0.18 -2.40 -5.18
N GLY A 29 0.83 -2.42 -4.32
CA GLY A 29 1.75 -1.31 -4.14
C GLY A 29 3.02 -1.77 -3.45
N TYR A 30 3.94 -0.84 -3.26
CA TYR A 30 5.16 -1.03 -2.49
C TYR A 30 5.52 0.26 -1.77
N VAL A 31 6.34 0.15 -0.73
CA VAL A 31 6.93 1.32 -0.08
C VAL A 31 8.29 1.61 -0.70
N LYS A 32 8.58 2.88 -0.99
CA LYS A 32 9.89 3.35 -1.47
C LYS A 32 10.93 3.32 -0.32
N SER A 33 12.18 3.67 -0.62
CA SER A 33 13.24 3.84 0.39
C SER A 33 12.98 4.99 1.37
N ASP A 34 12.23 6.01 0.94
CA ASP A 34 11.84 7.17 1.75
C ASP A 34 10.60 6.93 2.65
N GLY A 35 10.03 5.72 2.62
CA GLY A 35 8.84 5.38 3.40
C GLY A 35 7.52 5.76 2.75
N GLU A 36 7.52 6.43 1.59
CA GLU A 36 6.28 6.76 0.89
C GLU A 36 5.74 5.55 0.10
N TRP A 37 4.42 5.47 0.01
CA TRP A 37 3.73 4.44 -0.75
C TRP A 37 3.66 4.76 -2.25
N HIS A 38 3.99 3.77 -3.07
CA HIS A 38 3.67 3.76 -4.49
C HIS A 38 2.51 2.79 -4.76
N ILE A 39 1.37 3.33 -5.16
CA ILE A 39 0.22 2.53 -5.63
C ILE A 39 0.43 2.22 -7.12
N ASN A 40 0.43 0.93 -7.47
CA ASN A 40 0.71 0.48 -8.84
C ASN A 40 -0.41 0.82 -9.82
N CYS A 41 -1.66 0.93 -9.35
CA CYS A 41 -2.78 1.34 -10.20
C CYS A 41 -2.79 2.87 -10.38
N PRO A 42 -2.51 3.40 -11.59
CA PRO A 42 -2.41 4.85 -11.80
C PRO A 42 -3.74 5.56 -11.54
N ARG A 43 -4.87 4.92 -11.87
CA ARG A 43 -6.21 5.47 -11.64
C ARG A 43 -6.52 5.69 -10.15
N ILE A 44 -6.08 4.77 -9.29
CA ILE A 44 -6.24 4.90 -7.83
C ILE A 44 -5.22 5.90 -7.28
N ARG A 45 -3.97 5.86 -7.76
CA ARG A 45 -2.94 6.80 -7.36
C ARG A 45 -3.32 8.26 -7.68
N ALA A 46 -3.93 8.49 -8.84
CA ALA A 46 -4.38 9.81 -9.28
C ALA A 46 -5.46 10.43 -8.38
N THR A 47 -6.19 9.64 -7.56
CA THR A 47 -7.16 10.18 -6.61
C THR A 47 -6.52 10.66 -5.31
N GLY A 48 -5.20 10.53 -5.14
CA GLY A 48 -4.53 10.82 -3.87
C GLY A 48 -4.85 9.81 -2.75
N ALA A 49 -5.28 8.60 -3.12
CA ALA A 49 -5.65 7.55 -2.16
C ALA A 49 -4.48 7.21 -1.23
N LYS A 50 -4.79 7.01 0.06
CA LYS A 50 -3.80 6.66 1.09
C LYS A 50 -3.89 5.20 1.45
N VAL A 51 -2.75 4.54 1.65
CA VAL A 51 -2.70 3.15 2.10
C VAL A 51 -2.97 3.08 3.60
N LEU A 52 -3.97 2.30 4.00
CA LEU A 52 -4.32 2.07 5.41
C LEU A 52 -3.78 0.75 5.93
N ARG A 53 -3.81 -0.30 5.09
CA ARG A 53 -3.35 -1.64 5.45
C ARG A 53 -2.66 -2.31 4.28
N TRP A 54 -1.79 -3.27 4.58
CA TRP A 54 -1.14 -4.10 3.57
C TRP A 54 -1.08 -5.57 3.98
N LYS A 55 -1.02 -6.49 3.02
CA LYS A 55 -0.76 -7.93 3.24
C LYS A 55 0.27 -8.40 2.23
N GLU A 56 1.11 -9.35 2.61
CA GLU A 56 2.06 -9.99 1.69
C GLU A 56 1.31 -10.64 0.51
N SER A 57 1.98 -10.74 -0.64
CA SER A 57 1.39 -11.32 -1.86
C SER A 57 1.41 -12.84 -1.85
#